data_AF-A0A7C4C1N6-F1
#
_entry.id   AF-A0A7C4C1N6-F1
#
_cell.length_a   1.000
_cell.length_b   1.000
_cell.length_c   1.000
_cell.angle_alpha   90.00
_cell.angle_beta   90.00
_cell.angle_gamma   90.00
#
_symmetry.space_group_name_H-M   'P 1'
#
loop_
_entity.id
_entity.type
_entity.pdbx_description
1 polymer ?
#
loop_
_entity_poly.entity_id
_entity_poly.type
_entity_poly.pdbx_seq_one_letter_code
_entity_poly.pdbx_strand_id
1 'polypeptide(L)'
;MSYWIKLYHEILDDPKIATLPDRLWRRTIELFLIAGRNGETGVLPDVKQMAWILRLKEEELEADLEEISKTGIIAYDDEECYWYVVNFVKRQAPLSNTDRSRRYRESQRKAQYGETLSKTKRNGTATQMQRVCNENVADTQRECNGDATQMQQNVLQIKKIRLTEAEEIDTEAEAEAERLTRNASATSASATSPPAHFSPVETAIAITTMQEYPEALFAEEVYIGVTKMPAMPPSIRAPATEIILALRSKYPTKEALVAYLTPYFERWKKQRGKNGKHYSPLSIGWLEWAMAGDNRQEVQDLSIYSRQWR
;
A
#
# COMPACT_ATOMS: atom_id res chain seq x y z
N MET A 1 19.40 7.22 6.40
CA MET A 1 18.56 7.37 5.19
C MET A 1 17.11 7.27 5.59
N SER A 2 16.27 8.19 5.11
CA SER A 2 14.84 8.15 5.34
C SER A 2 14.20 7.09 4.45
N TYR A 3 13.29 6.29 5.01
CA TYR A 3 12.64 5.19 4.29
C TYR A 3 11.39 5.65 3.52
N TRP A 4 10.96 6.89 3.73
CA TRP A 4 9.68 7.39 3.24
C TRP A 4 9.74 8.89 2.98
N ILE A 5 8.82 9.39 2.15
CA ILE A 5 8.60 10.82 1.92
C ILE A 5 7.15 11.18 2.22
N LYS A 6 6.90 12.44 2.61
CA LYS A 6 5.54 12.99 2.69
C LYS A 6 5.05 13.31 1.28
N LEU A 7 4.00 12.62 0.86
CA LEU A 7 3.22 12.98 -0.32
C LEU A 7 1.88 13.56 0.14
N TYR A 8 1.57 14.78 -0.29
CA TYR A 8 0.35 15.49 0.10
C TYR A 8 -0.78 15.15 -0.86
N HIS A 9 -2.00 14.93 -0.34
CA HIS A 9 -3.18 14.65 -1.19
C HIS A 9 -3.54 15.80 -2.13
N GLU A 10 -3.14 17.03 -1.79
CA GLU A 10 -3.24 18.23 -2.64
C GLU A 10 -2.62 18.04 -4.02
N ILE A 11 -1.71 17.06 -4.19
CA ILE A 11 -1.12 16.71 -5.47
C ILE A 11 -2.14 16.30 -6.54
N LEU A 12 -3.30 15.77 -6.12
CA LEU A 12 -4.36 15.34 -7.02
C LEU A 12 -5.13 16.53 -7.60
N ASP A 13 -5.20 17.63 -6.85
CA ASP A 13 -5.92 18.86 -7.21
C ASP A 13 -4.97 19.97 -7.70
N ASP A 14 -3.66 19.75 -7.70
CA ASP A 14 -2.67 20.73 -8.17
C ASP A 14 -2.73 20.80 -9.71
N PRO A 15 -3.11 21.95 -10.30
CA PRO A 15 -3.26 22.07 -11.74
C PRO A 15 -1.95 21.78 -12.49
N LYS A 16 -0.79 21.98 -11.85
CA LYS A 16 0.52 21.68 -12.44
C LYS A 16 0.74 20.19 -12.67
N ILE A 17 0.14 19.34 -11.84
CA ILE A 17 0.33 17.89 -11.87
C ILE A 17 -0.87 17.21 -12.54
N ALA A 18 -2.08 17.69 -12.27
CA ALA A 18 -3.31 17.15 -12.87
C ALA A 18 -3.38 17.33 -14.40
N THR A 19 -2.62 18.27 -14.97
CA THR A 19 -2.53 18.50 -16.42
C THR A 19 -1.44 17.68 -17.11
N LEU A 20 -0.56 17.01 -16.34
CA LEU A 20 0.50 16.20 -16.92
C LEU A 20 -0.05 14.90 -17.52
N PRO A 21 0.53 14.41 -18.63
CA PRO A 21 0.24 13.07 -19.13
C PRO A 21 0.70 12.02 -18.10
N ASP A 22 0.03 10.85 -18.12
CA ASP A 22 0.22 9.79 -17.12
C ASP A 22 1.70 9.36 -16.94
N ARG A 23 2.47 9.33 -18.05
CA ARG A 23 3.92 9.09 -18.05
C ARG A 23 4.68 10.10 -17.17
N LEU A 24 4.44 11.40 -17.36
CA LEU A 24 5.13 12.45 -16.62
C LEU A 24 4.62 12.59 -15.19
N TRP A 25 3.34 12.28 -14.98
CA TRP A 25 2.78 12.16 -13.63
C TRP A 25 3.55 11.10 -12.82
N ARG A 26 3.68 9.89 -13.37
CA ARG A 26 4.46 8.81 -12.77
C ARG A 26 5.92 9.23 -12.57
N ARG A 27 6.53 9.85 -13.58
CA ARG A 27 7.93 10.30 -13.52
C ARG A 27 8.15 11.29 -12.38
N THR A 28 7.23 12.22 -12.20
CA THR A 28 7.29 13.21 -11.11
C THR A 28 7.34 12.53 -9.73
N ILE A 29 6.51 11.50 -9.51
CA ILE A 29 6.53 10.73 -8.26
C ILE A 29 7.87 10.01 -8.07
N GLU A 30 8.42 9.40 -9.12
CA GLU A 30 9.72 8.73 -9.09
C GLU A 30 10.86 9.71 -8.74
N LEU A 31 10.84 10.92 -9.30
CA LEU A 31 11.82 11.97 -8.97
C LEU A 31 11.73 12.39 -7.49
N PHE A 32 10.53 12.50 -6.92
CA PHE A 32 10.37 12.80 -5.50
C PHE A 32 10.97 11.71 -4.61
N LEU A 33 10.85 10.44 -5.00
CA LEU A 33 11.44 9.31 -4.28
C LEU A 33 12.97 9.34 -4.35
N ILE A 34 13.53 9.65 -5.53
CA ILE A 34 14.97 9.80 -5.71
C ILE A 34 15.51 10.96 -4.86
N ALA A 35 14.86 12.11 -4.87
CA ALA A 35 15.23 13.26 -4.04
C ALA A 35 15.17 12.94 -2.54
N GLY A 36 14.17 12.16 -2.09
CA GLY A 36 14.08 11.69 -0.71
C GLY A 36 15.19 10.72 -0.33
N ARG A 37 15.55 9.81 -1.24
CA ARG A 37 16.67 8.86 -1.05
C ARG A 37 18.01 9.57 -0.88
N ASN A 38 18.20 10.70 -1.54
CA ASN A 38 19.44 11.48 -1.53
C ASN A 38 19.60 12.44 -0.33
N GLY A 39 18.89 12.20 0.77
CA GLY A 39 19.08 12.97 2.02
C GLY A 39 18.12 14.13 2.20
N GLU A 40 16.97 14.08 1.51
CA GLU A 40 15.86 15.03 1.66
C GLU A 40 16.14 16.50 1.28
N THR A 41 17.26 16.78 0.59
CA THR A 41 17.62 18.14 0.13
C THR A 41 16.77 18.61 -1.06
N GLY A 42 16.14 17.67 -1.77
CA GLY A 42 15.46 17.95 -3.04
C GLY A 42 16.36 17.81 -4.26
N VAL A 43 17.68 17.62 -4.08
CA VAL A 43 18.65 17.50 -5.17
C VAL A 43 18.53 16.12 -5.81
N LEU A 44 18.45 16.11 -7.14
CA LEU A 44 18.43 14.90 -7.95
C LEU A 44 19.87 14.53 -8.34
N PRO A 45 20.20 13.24 -8.43
CA PRO A 45 21.48 12.80 -8.95
C PRO A 45 21.59 13.06 -10.45
N ASP A 46 22.78 12.82 -11.00
CA ASP A 46 23.06 12.96 -12.43
C ASP A 46 22.08 12.14 -13.30
N VAL A 47 21.79 12.64 -14.50
CA VAL A 47 20.83 12.06 -15.45
C VAL A 47 21.15 10.61 -15.73
N LYS A 48 22.42 10.27 -15.92
CA LYS A 48 22.88 8.89 -16.15
C LYS A 48 22.56 7.97 -14.98
N GLN A 49 22.76 8.46 -13.76
CA GLN A 49 22.44 7.70 -12.55
C GLN A 49 20.93 7.52 -12.41
N MET A 50 20.15 8.58 -12.65
CA MET A 50 18.69 8.51 -12.64
C MET A 50 18.15 7.54 -13.70
N ALA A 51 18.66 7.59 -14.94
CA ALA A 51 18.28 6.69 -16.03
C ALA A 51 18.52 5.22 -15.65
N TRP A 52 19.66 4.92 -15.01
CA TRP A 52 19.96 3.59 -14.50
C TRP A 52 18.98 3.14 -13.39
N ILE A 53 18.60 4.04 -12.47
CA ILE A 53 17.64 3.77 -11.38
C ILE A 53 16.24 3.50 -11.96
N LEU A 54 15.82 4.32 -12.92
CA LEU A 54 14.48 4.28 -13.52
C LEU A 54 14.34 3.24 -14.64
N ARG A 55 15.45 2.62 -15.05
CA ARG A 55 15.52 1.65 -16.17
C ARG A 55 15.06 2.28 -17.49
N LEU A 56 15.55 3.48 -17.76
CA LEU A 56 15.29 4.26 -18.97
C LEU A 56 16.56 4.54 -19.74
N LYS A 57 16.38 5.00 -20.98
CA LYS A 57 17.43 5.68 -21.73
C LYS A 57 17.61 7.11 -21.23
N GLU A 58 18.82 7.63 -21.31
CA GLU A 58 19.17 8.99 -20.88
C GLU A 58 18.38 10.04 -21.68
N GLU A 59 18.35 9.91 -23.01
CA GLU A 59 17.60 10.80 -23.92
C GLU A 59 16.11 10.92 -23.57
N GLU A 60 15.47 9.79 -23.23
CA GLU A 60 14.06 9.77 -22.84
C GLU A 60 13.82 10.43 -21.48
N LEU A 61 14.77 10.32 -20.57
CA LEU A 61 14.69 10.95 -19.26
C LEU A 61 14.95 12.45 -19.36
N GLU A 62 15.88 12.90 -20.18
CA GLU A 62 16.14 14.32 -20.42
C GLU A 62 14.91 15.02 -20.98
N ALA A 63 14.26 14.43 -21.98
CA ALA A 63 13.01 14.95 -22.51
C ALA A 63 11.90 15.05 -21.44
N ASP A 64 11.76 14.02 -20.59
CA ASP A 64 10.80 14.04 -19.48
C ASP A 64 11.14 15.15 -18.47
N LEU A 65 12.42 15.35 -18.13
CA LEU A 65 12.89 16.37 -17.20
C LEU A 65 12.61 17.78 -17.75
N GLU A 66 12.91 18.03 -19.02
CA GLU A 66 12.61 19.30 -19.67
C GLU A 66 11.11 19.60 -19.67
N GLU A 67 10.25 18.62 -19.95
CA GLU A 67 8.80 18.83 -19.96
C GLU A 67 8.24 19.08 -18.55
N ILE A 68 8.68 18.32 -17.55
CA ILE A 68 8.28 18.53 -16.16
C ILE A 68 8.79 19.88 -15.65
N SER A 69 9.99 20.33 -16.06
CA SER A 69 10.56 21.61 -15.63
C SER A 69 9.67 22.80 -15.98
N LYS A 70 8.94 22.75 -17.10
CA LYS A 70 8.01 23.80 -17.56
C LYS A 70 6.87 24.05 -16.57
N THR A 71 6.51 23.06 -15.77
CA THR A 71 5.47 23.21 -14.73
C THR A 71 5.98 23.91 -13.45
N GLY A 72 7.30 24.01 -13.29
CA GLY A 72 7.98 24.50 -12.10
C GLY A 72 7.91 23.53 -10.91
N ILE A 73 7.67 22.24 -11.16
CA ILE A 73 7.78 21.18 -10.14
C ILE A 73 9.25 20.85 -9.88
N ILE A 74 10.05 20.80 -10.95
CA ILE A 74 11.49 20.66 -10.91
C ILE A 74 12.15 21.85 -11.60
N ALA A 75 13.39 22.11 -11.25
CA ALA A 75 14.21 23.15 -11.88
C ALA A 75 15.64 22.63 -12.05
N TYR A 76 16.34 23.20 -13.02
CA TYR A 76 17.76 22.99 -13.24
C TYR A 76 18.53 24.18 -12.68
N ASP A 77 19.62 23.91 -11.97
CA ASP A 77 20.57 24.93 -11.54
C ASP A 77 21.71 25.01 -12.57
N ASP A 78 21.78 26.11 -13.32
CA ASP A 78 22.80 26.31 -14.35
C ASP A 78 24.21 26.47 -13.76
N GLU A 79 24.34 26.97 -12.52
CA GLU A 79 25.64 27.23 -11.89
C GLU A 79 26.26 25.93 -11.37
N GLU A 80 25.46 25.14 -10.65
CA GLU A 80 25.89 23.90 -10.02
C GLU A 80 25.61 22.66 -10.88
N CYS A 81 24.96 22.84 -12.03
CA CYS A 81 24.71 21.82 -13.05
C CYS A 81 23.97 20.58 -12.55
N TYR A 82 22.90 20.77 -11.77
CA TYR A 82 22.07 19.67 -11.28
C TYR A 82 20.58 19.99 -11.33
N TRP A 83 19.77 18.93 -11.39
CA TRP A 83 18.31 19.02 -11.27
C TRP A 83 17.88 18.96 -9.81
N TYR A 84 16.81 19.67 -9.44
CA TYR A 84 16.23 19.58 -8.11
C TYR A 84 14.71 19.76 -8.11
N VAL A 85 14.08 19.23 -7.07
CA VAL A 85 12.63 19.36 -6.84
C VAL A 85 12.34 20.63 -6.05
N VAL A 86 11.50 21.49 -6.63
CA VAL A 86 11.17 22.79 -6.04
C VAL A 86 10.34 22.60 -4.77
N ASN A 87 10.66 23.36 -3.72
CA ASN A 87 9.99 23.30 -2.41
C ASN A 87 10.06 21.94 -1.68
N PHE A 88 10.95 21.04 -2.08
CA PHE A 88 11.04 19.70 -1.49
C PHE A 88 11.30 19.75 0.02
N VAL A 89 12.34 20.46 0.45
CA VAL A 89 12.71 20.62 1.87
C VAL A 89 11.54 21.19 2.69
N LYS A 90 10.87 22.22 2.17
CA LYS A 90 9.71 22.85 2.83
C LYS A 90 8.56 21.86 3.01
N ARG A 91 8.30 21.01 2.02
CA ARG A 91 7.24 19.98 2.08
C ARG A 91 7.62 18.82 2.99
N GLN A 92 8.90 18.45 3.06
CA GLN A 92 9.40 17.38 3.93
C GLN A 92 9.62 17.83 5.38
N ALA A 93 9.77 19.12 5.64
CA ALA A 93 9.98 19.68 6.97
C ALA A 93 8.91 19.20 7.99
N PRO A 94 9.30 19.05 9.27
CA PRO A 94 8.34 18.74 10.32
C PRO A 94 7.31 19.88 10.43
N LEU A 95 6.03 19.51 10.56
CA LEU A 95 4.98 20.49 10.83
C LEU A 95 5.27 21.19 12.16
N SER A 96 5.08 22.51 12.19
CA SER A 96 5.19 23.28 13.42
C SER A 96 4.17 22.81 14.47
N ASN A 97 4.48 23.00 15.75
CA ASN A 97 3.54 22.67 16.84
C ASN A 97 2.21 23.42 16.72
N THR A 98 2.26 24.65 16.22
CA THR A 98 1.10 25.49 15.90
C THR A 98 0.25 24.88 14.79
N ASP A 99 0.84 24.47 13.67
CA ASP A 99 0.11 23.85 12.56
C ASP A 99 -0.48 22.49 12.96
N ARG A 100 0.26 21.71 13.76
CA ARG A 100 -0.23 20.44 14.32
C ARG A 100 -1.47 20.66 15.19
N SER A 101 -1.42 21.65 16.08
CA SER A 101 -2.55 21.99 16.97
C SER A 101 -3.75 22.51 16.17
N ARG A 102 -3.52 23.33 15.14
CA ARG A 102 -4.58 23.82 14.24
C ARG A 102 -5.26 22.66 13.51
N ARG A 103 -4.49 21.78 12.86
CA ARG A 103 -5.02 20.58 12.16
C ARG A 103 -5.78 19.66 13.10
N TYR A 104 -5.29 19.46 14.33
CA TYR A 104 -6.01 18.68 15.34
C TYR A 104 -7.37 19.30 15.67
N ARG A 105 -7.42 20.61 15.94
CA ARG A 105 -8.68 21.33 16.21
C ARG A 105 -9.63 21.30 15.00
N GLU A 106 -9.12 21.44 13.79
CA GLU A 106 -9.91 21.33 12.56
C GLU A 106 -10.50 19.93 12.37
N SER A 107 -9.70 18.88 12.59
CA SER A 107 -10.18 17.49 12.55
C SER A 107 -11.28 17.24 13.58
N GLN A 108 -11.10 17.73 14.82
CA GLN A 108 -12.14 17.65 15.86
C GLN A 108 -13.42 18.40 15.47
N ARG A 109 -13.32 19.60 14.89
CA ARG A 109 -14.48 20.36 14.40
C ARG A 109 -15.21 19.63 13.26
N LYS A 110 -14.48 19.09 12.28
CA LYS A 110 -15.06 18.31 11.18
C LYS A 110 -15.76 17.04 11.70
N ALA A 111 -15.18 16.36 12.67
CA ALA A 111 -15.78 15.19 13.31
C ALA A 111 -17.10 15.57 14.02
N GLN A 112 -17.12 16.65 14.80
CA GLN A 112 -18.34 17.14 15.46
C GLN A 112 -19.43 17.54 14.45
N TYR A 113 -19.08 18.21 13.36
CA TYR A 113 -20.05 18.60 12.33
C TYR A 113 -20.61 17.39 11.56
N GLY A 114 -19.76 16.42 11.22
CA GLY A 114 -20.17 15.14 10.63
C GLY A 114 -21.07 14.32 11.56
N GLU A 115 -20.79 14.34 12.87
CA GLU A 115 -21.61 13.66 13.89
C GLU A 115 -22.96 14.37 14.11
N THR A 116 -23.00 15.71 14.01
CA THR A 116 -24.24 16.50 14.16
C THR A 116 -25.16 16.35 12.94
N LEU A 117 -24.60 16.26 11.72
CA LEU A 117 -25.35 15.92 10.51
C LEU A 117 -25.87 14.46 10.54
N SER A 118 -25.11 13.54 11.14
CA SER A 118 -25.51 12.14 11.37
C SER A 118 -26.66 12.00 12.38
N LYS A 119 -26.69 12.82 13.44
CA LYS A 119 -27.75 12.79 14.46
C LYS A 119 -29.04 13.51 14.03
N THR A 120 -28.93 14.61 13.28
CA THR A 120 -30.12 15.37 12.84
C THR A 120 -30.89 14.66 11.71
N LYS A 121 -30.23 13.86 10.87
CA LYS A 121 -30.90 13.06 9.81
C LYS A 121 -31.59 11.78 10.31
N ARG A 122 -31.39 11.35 11.56
CA ARG A 122 -32.00 10.10 12.08
C ARG A 122 -33.45 10.25 12.50
N ASN A 123 -33.94 11.45 12.78
CA ASN A 123 -35.29 11.64 13.36
C ASN A 123 -36.29 12.38 12.47
N GLY A 124 -35.92 12.81 11.26
CA GLY A 124 -36.80 13.59 10.37
C GLY A 124 -37.00 13.06 8.94
N THR A 125 -36.25 12.03 8.52
CA THR A 125 -36.23 11.58 7.11
C THR A 125 -36.51 10.09 6.93
N ALA A 126 -36.86 9.35 7.99
CA ALA A 126 -37.21 7.93 7.85
C ALA A 126 -38.59 7.74 7.19
N THR A 127 -39.55 8.64 7.41
CA THR A 127 -40.92 8.46 6.89
C THR A 127 -41.11 8.96 5.45
N GLN A 128 -40.29 9.92 4.99
CA GLN A 128 -40.47 10.52 3.65
C GLN A 128 -39.60 9.86 2.58
N MET A 129 -38.42 9.34 2.93
CA MET A 129 -37.55 8.62 1.99
C MET A 129 -38.09 7.23 1.64
N GLN A 130 -38.88 6.62 2.53
CA GLN A 130 -39.49 5.31 2.29
C GLN A 130 -40.68 5.35 1.32
N ARG A 131 -41.23 6.55 1.02
CA ARG A 131 -42.21 6.73 -0.06
C ARG A 131 -41.53 6.94 -1.42
N VAL A 132 -40.46 7.73 -1.48
CA VAL A 132 -39.74 8.03 -2.74
C VAL A 132 -38.95 6.82 -3.25
N CYS A 133 -38.40 5.98 -2.36
CA CYS A 133 -37.67 4.78 -2.77
C CYS A 133 -38.57 3.63 -3.26
N ASN A 134 -39.88 3.63 -2.96
CA ASN A 134 -40.79 2.58 -3.44
C ASN A 134 -41.34 2.83 -4.85
N GLU A 135 -41.43 4.09 -5.29
CA GLU A 135 -41.85 4.42 -6.66
C GLU A 135 -40.71 4.16 -7.67
N ASN A 136 -39.48 4.56 -7.34
CA ASN A 136 -38.33 4.41 -8.25
C ASN A 136 -37.86 2.95 -8.47
N VAL A 137 -38.13 2.05 -7.53
CA VAL A 137 -37.79 0.61 -7.68
C VAL A 137 -38.76 -0.09 -8.63
N ALA A 138 -40.03 0.34 -8.68
CA ALA A 138 -41.00 -0.20 -9.62
C ALA A 138 -40.75 0.27 -11.06
N ASP A 139 -40.30 1.51 -11.23
CA ASP A 139 -40.01 2.08 -12.55
C ASP A 139 -38.70 1.52 -13.14
N THR A 140 -37.64 1.38 -12.35
CA THR A 140 -36.39 0.74 -12.81
C THR A 140 -36.55 -0.76 -13.10
N GLN A 141 -37.41 -1.48 -12.36
CA GLN A 141 -37.74 -2.87 -12.71
C GLN A 141 -38.59 -3.00 -13.99
N ARG A 142 -39.40 -1.99 -14.35
CA ARG A 142 -40.14 -1.98 -15.62
C ARG A 142 -39.22 -1.70 -16.81
N GLU A 143 -38.28 -0.77 -16.67
CA GLU A 143 -37.32 -0.43 -17.72
C GLU A 143 -36.39 -1.62 -18.00
N CYS A 144 -35.82 -2.26 -16.97
CA CYS A 144 -34.94 -3.42 -17.16
C CYS A 144 -35.67 -4.63 -17.77
N ASN A 145 -36.96 -4.83 -17.47
CA ASN A 145 -37.76 -5.91 -18.08
C ASN A 145 -38.22 -5.57 -19.51
N GLY A 146 -38.46 -4.30 -19.82
CA GLY A 146 -38.75 -3.82 -21.18
C GLY A 146 -37.56 -4.01 -22.13
N ASP A 147 -36.37 -3.61 -21.69
CA ASP A 147 -35.13 -3.73 -22.46
C ASP A 147 -34.75 -5.20 -22.69
N ALA A 148 -34.94 -6.07 -21.69
CA ALA A 148 -34.72 -7.50 -21.85
C ALA A 148 -35.67 -8.13 -22.88
N THR A 149 -36.93 -7.68 -22.92
CA THR A 149 -37.93 -8.18 -23.87
C THR A 149 -37.62 -7.69 -25.29
N GLN A 150 -37.20 -6.43 -25.44
CA GLN A 150 -36.81 -5.85 -26.73
C GLN A 150 -35.53 -6.51 -27.28
N MET A 151 -34.56 -6.81 -26.40
CA MET A 151 -33.35 -7.54 -26.79
C MET A 151 -33.66 -8.96 -27.28
N GLN A 152 -34.58 -9.67 -26.62
CA GLN A 152 -35.03 -10.99 -27.08
C GLN A 152 -35.73 -10.93 -28.45
N GLN A 153 -36.57 -9.92 -28.68
CA GLN A 153 -37.22 -9.72 -29.98
C GLN A 153 -36.21 -9.38 -31.09
N ASN A 154 -35.21 -8.54 -30.80
CA ASN A 154 -34.14 -8.20 -31.76
C ASN A 154 -33.31 -9.44 -32.10
N VAL A 155 -32.97 -10.28 -31.11
CA VAL A 155 -32.23 -11.54 -31.35
C VAL A 155 -33.05 -12.50 -32.22
N LEU A 156 -34.36 -12.58 -32.03
CA LEU A 156 -35.24 -13.41 -32.85
C LEU A 156 -35.37 -12.87 -34.28
N GLN A 157 -35.45 -11.55 -34.46
CA GLN A 157 -35.45 -10.92 -35.78
C GLN A 157 -34.12 -11.17 -36.52
N ILE A 158 -32.98 -11.00 -35.85
CA ILE A 158 -31.67 -11.29 -36.43
C ILE A 158 -31.55 -12.76 -36.83
N LYS A 159 -32.05 -13.69 -36.00
CA LYS A 159 -32.08 -15.11 -36.36
C LYS A 159 -32.94 -15.38 -37.59
N LYS A 160 -34.10 -14.73 -37.73
CA LYS A 160 -34.96 -14.87 -38.91
C LYS A 160 -34.28 -14.34 -40.17
N ILE A 161 -33.64 -13.16 -40.10
CA ILE A 161 -32.92 -12.57 -41.23
C ILE A 161 -31.78 -13.49 -41.69
N ARG A 162 -31.01 -14.05 -40.74
CA ARG A 162 -29.92 -14.99 -41.09
C ARG A 162 -30.41 -16.31 -41.66
N LEU A 163 -31.60 -16.75 -41.30
CA LEU A 163 -32.22 -17.95 -41.88
C LEU A 163 -32.71 -17.68 -43.30
N THR A 164 -33.31 -16.51 -43.56
CA THR A 164 -33.71 -16.13 -44.92
C THR A 164 -32.52 -15.88 -45.83
N GLU A 165 -31.44 -15.27 -45.31
CA GLU A 165 -30.17 -15.10 -46.07
C GLU A 165 -29.52 -16.46 -46.37
N ALA A 166 -29.60 -17.44 -45.46
CA ALA A 166 -29.09 -18.79 -45.70
C ALA A 166 -29.92 -19.55 -46.76
N GLU A 167 -31.24 -19.40 -46.75
CA GLU A 167 -32.12 -19.99 -47.77
C GLU A 167 -31.89 -19.35 -49.16
N GLU A 168 -31.65 -18.03 -49.23
CA GLU A 168 -31.31 -17.36 -50.49
C GLU A 168 -29.95 -17.84 -51.03
N ILE A 169 -28.94 -18.02 -50.17
CA ILE A 169 -27.62 -18.56 -50.55
C ILE A 169 -27.72 -20.00 -51.04
N ASP A 170 -28.55 -20.85 -50.43
CA ASP A 170 -28.73 -22.24 -50.87
C ASP A 170 -29.44 -22.32 -52.24
N THR A 171 -30.40 -21.42 -52.52
CA THR A 171 -31.05 -21.35 -53.84
C THR A 171 -30.14 -20.79 -54.94
N GLU A 172 -29.27 -19.83 -54.62
CA GLU A 172 -28.25 -19.35 -55.57
C GLU A 172 -27.14 -20.39 -55.80
N ALA A 173 -26.74 -21.14 -54.76
CA ALA A 173 -25.77 -22.23 -54.86
C ALA A 173 -26.31 -23.43 -55.67
N GLU A 174 -27.60 -23.79 -55.56
CA GLU A 174 -28.22 -24.80 -56.42
C GLU A 174 -28.32 -24.34 -57.89
N ALA A 175 -28.63 -23.06 -58.13
CA ALA A 175 -28.65 -22.48 -59.49
C ALA A 175 -27.23 -22.37 -60.11
N GLU A 176 -26.19 -22.16 -59.30
CA GLU A 176 -24.79 -22.14 -59.73
C GLU A 176 -24.21 -23.56 -59.90
N ALA A 177 -24.65 -24.53 -59.10
CA ALA A 177 -24.31 -25.95 -59.24
C ALA A 177 -24.90 -26.58 -60.51
N GLU A 178 -26.10 -26.19 -60.95
CA GLU A 178 -26.64 -26.58 -62.28
C GLU A 178 -25.86 -25.98 -63.45
N ARG A 179 -25.21 -24.82 -63.27
CA ARG A 179 -24.31 -24.23 -64.29
C ARG A 179 -22.94 -24.93 -64.34
N LEU A 180 -22.43 -25.38 -63.20
CA LEU A 180 -21.13 -26.04 -63.09
C LEU A 180 -21.17 -27.55 -63.40
N THR A 181 -22.31 -28.24 -63.22
CA THR A 181 -22.47 -29.66 -63.59
C THR A 181 -22.59 -29.92 -65.11
N ARG A 182 -22.64 -28.88 -65.95
CA ARG A 182 -22.36 -29.00 -67.39
C ARG A 182 -20.87 -28.97 -67.75
N ASN A 183 -19.99 -28.52 -66.85
CA ASN A 183 -18.59 -28.21 -67.16
C ASN A 183 -17.62 -28.71 -66.08
N ALA A 184 -17.72 -29.94 -65.59
CA ALA A 184 -16.65 -30.52 -64.76
C ALA A 184 -16.72 -32.05 -64.63
N SER A 185 -16.52 -32.76 -65.74
CA SER A 185 -15.87 -34.07 -65.68
C SER A 185 -14.38 -33.84 -65.43
N ALA A 186 -13.90 -34.01 -64.19
CA ALA A 186 -12.52 -34.44 -63.87
C ALA A 186 -12.15 -34.23 -62.38
N THR A 187 -11.89 -35.36 -61.71
CA THR A 187 -10.63 -35.62 -60.99
C THR A 187 -10.48 -35.24 -59.49
N SER A 188 -10.49 -36.31 -58.67
CA SER A 188 -9.73 -36.63 -57.43
C SER A 188 -9.69 -35.63 -56.27
N ALA A 189 -10.22 -35.93 -55.07
CA ALA A 189 -9.79 -36.91 -54.04
C ALA A 189 -8.48 -36.55 -53.32
N SER A 190 -8.56 -36.19 -52.02
CA SER A 190 -7.88 -36.87 -50.90
C SER A 190 -8.03 -36.06 -49.60
N ALA A 191 -8.49 -36.74 -48.54
CA ALA A 191 -8.61 -36.26 -47.16
C ALA A 191 -7.36 -36.61 -46.32
N THR A 192 -7.17 -35.99 -45.15
CA THR A 192 -7.18 -36.61 -43.80
C THR A 192 -6.72 -35.62 -42.71
N SER A 193 -7.45 -35.61 -41.59
CA SER A 193 -7.33 -34.77 -40.37
C SER A 193 -6.19 -35.17 -39.38
N PRO A 194 -5.89 -34.32 -38.36
CA PRO A 194 -4.93 -34.60 -37.27
C PRO A 194 -5.62 -34.90 -35.91
N PRO A 195 -4.88 -35.39 -34.89
CA PRO A 195 -5.31 -35.26 -33.50
C PRO A 195 -4.29 -34.62 -32.54
N ALA A 196 -4.86 -34.10 -31.44
CA ALA A 196 -4.27 -33.33 -30.37
C ALA A 196 -3.55 -34.17 -29.28
N HIS A 197 -2.70 -33.51 -28.49
CA HIS A 197 -2.31 -33.98 -27.15
C HIS A 197 -2.03 -32.79 -26.21
N PHE A 198 -2.79 -32.71 -25.12
CA PHE A 198 -2.57 -31.86 -23.94
C PHE A 198 -1.87 -32.67 -22.84
N SER A 199 -1.03 -32.03 -22.04
CA SER A 199 -0.42 -32.58 -20.81
C SER A 199 -0.62 -31.61 -19.63
N PRO A 200 -0.87 -32.10 -18.39
CA PRO A 200 -1.11 -31.26 -17.22
C PRO A 200 0.19 -30.91 -16.48
N VAL A 201 0.20 -29.74 -15.84
CA VAL A 201 1.28 -29.24 -14.97
C VAL A 201 0.91 -29.54 -13.51
N GLU A 202 1.70 -30.38 -12.85
CA GLU A 202 1.61 -30.62 -11.41
C GLU A 202 2.31 -29.50 -10.62
N THR A 203 1.59 -29.01 -9.62
CA THR A 203 2.00 -27.98 -8.67
C THR A 203 2.63 -28.67 -7.46
N ALA A 204 3.92 -28.45 -7.22
CA ALA A 204 4.58 -28.81 -5.97
C ALA A 204 4.91 -27.53 -5.18
N ILE A 205 4.07 -27.23 -4.19
CA ILE A 205 4.35 -26.23 -3.15
C ILE A 205 5.32 -26.88 -2.17
N ALA A 206 6.58 -26.48 -2.22
CA ALA A 206 7.55 -26.81 -1.19
C ALA A 206 7.27 -25.96 0.05
N ILE A 207 6.75 -26.61 1.10
CA ILE A 207 6.70 -26.10 2.46
C ILE A 207 8.13 -26.03 2.96
N THR A 208 8.72 -24.83 2.93
CA THR A 208 9.98 -24.51 3.58
C THR A 208 9.82 -24.70 5.09
N THR A 209 10.53 -25.69 5.61
CA THR A 209 10.65 -26.09 7.01
C THR A 209 10.98 -24.93 7.95
N MET A 210 10.11 -24.69 8.93
CA MET A 210 10.28 -23.76 10.06
C MET A 210 11.33 -24.28 11.05
N GLN A 211 12.62 -24.10 10.76
CA GLN A 211 13.72 -24.47 11.66
C GLN A 211 14.65 -23.30 11.97
N GLU A 212 14.09 -22.10 12.11
CA GLU A 212 14.65 -20.88 12.72
C GLU A 212 13.44 -20.25 13.43
N TYR A 213 13.35 -20.01 14.74
CA TYR A 213 14.11 -19.09 15.58
C TYR A 213 13.82 -19.38 17.08
N PRO A 214 14.70 -20.06 17.85
CA PRO A 214 14.47 -20.27 19.28
C PRO A 214 14.58 -18.97 20.10
N GLU A 215 15.33 -17.98 19.61
CA GLU A 215 15.63 -16.74 20.35
C GLU A 215 14.52 -15.70 20.29
N ALA A 216 13.87 -15.56 19.13
CA ALA A 216 12.74 -14.64 18.97
C ALA A 216 11.52 -15.08 19.79
N LEU A 217 11.24 -16.39 19.81
CA LEU A 217 10.18 -16.98 20.65
C LEU A 217 10.49 -16.79 22.13
N PHE A 218 11.73 -17.00 22.55
CA PHE A 218 12.15 -16.74 23.94
C PHE A 218 11.91 -15.28 24.33
N ALA A 219 12.31 -14.33 23.49
CA ALA A 219 12.10 -12.91 23.77
C ALA A 219 10.62 -12.53 23.82
N GLU A 220 9.80 -13.11 22.94
CA GLU A 220 8.36 -12.92 22.93
C GLU A 220 7.71 -13.47 24.20
N GLU A 221 8.10 -14.66 24.65
CA GLU A 221 7.61 -15.25 25.89
C GLU A 221 7.99 -14.46 27.14
N VAL A 222 9.21 -13.91 27.20
CA VAL A 222 9.65 -13.03 28.29
C VAL A 222 8.82 -11.75 28.30
N TYR A 223 8.62 -11.12 27.13
CA TYR A 223 7.81 -9.91 27.01
C TYR A 223 6.36 -10.13 27.44
N ILE A 224 5.73 -11.22 26.99
CA ILE A 224 4.39 -11.63 27.42
C ILE A 224 4.37 -11.88 28.93
N GLY A 225 5.40 -12.54 29.46
CA GLY A 225 5.56 -12.80 30.90
C GLY A 225 5.57 -11.54 31.75
N VAL A 226 6.28 -10.50 31.31
CA VAL A 226 6.41 -9.20 31.99
C VAL A 226 5.16 -8.34 31.84
N THR A 227 4.66 -8.21 30.61
CA THR A 227 3.59 -7.24 30.28
C THR A 227 2.19 -7.78 30.47
N LYS A 228 2.03 -9.11 30.49
CA LYS A 228 0.75 -9.83 30.43
C LYS A 228 -0.07 -9.53 29.17
N MET A 229 0.57 -9.00 28.13
CA MET A 229 -0.04 -8.82 26.82
C MET A 229 -0.04 -10.13 26.02
N PRO A 230 -0.98 -10.33 25.09
CA PRO A 230 -1.08 -11.59 24.33
C PRO A 230 0.07 -11.80 23.35
N ALA A 231 0.71 -10.72 22.87
CA ALA A 231 1.83 -10.79 21.93
C ALA A 231 2.68 -9.51 21.98
N MET A 232 3.92 -9.61 21.52
CA MET A 232 4.79 -8.45 21.36
C MET A 232 4.41 -7.66 20.09
N PRO A 233 4.15 -6.34 20.17
CA PRO A 233 3.78 -5.54 19.01
C PRO A 233 4.85 -5.57 17.90
N PRO A 234 4.46 -5.72 16.61
CA PRO A 234 5.42 -5.84 15.51
C PRO A 234 6.39 -4.66 15.41
N SER A 235 5.92 -3.44 15.72
CA SER A 235 6.71 -2.21 15.62
C SER A 235 7.89 -2.14 16.60
N ILE A 236 7.84 -2.88 17.71
CA ILE A 236 8.91 -2.89 18.72
C ILE A 236 9.64 -4.24 18.77
N ARG A 237 9.24 -5.21 17.94
CA ARG A 237 9.66 -6.60 18.09
C ARG A 237 11.17 -6.78 17.96
N ALA A 238 11.75 -6.27 16.88
CA ALA A 238 13.19 -6.36 16.63
C ALA A 238 14.03 -5.72 17.75
N PRO A 239 13.84 -4.43 18.12
CA PRO A 239 14.66 -3.82 19.16
C PRO A 239 14.40 -4.40 20.55
N ALA A 240 13.16 -4.84 20.87
CA ALA A 240 12.89 -5.49 22.16
C ALA A 240 13.58 -6.86 22.25
N THR A 241 13.63 -7.60 21.15
CA THR A 241 14.32 -8.90 21.07
C THR A 241 15.81 -8.73 21.34
N GLU A 242 16.46 -7.76 20.70
CA GLU A 242 17.88 -7.47 20.91
C GLU A 242 18.20 -7.17 22.39
N ILE A 243 17.41 -6.31 23.03
CA ILE A 243 17.59 -5.96 24.44
C ILE A 243 17.39 -7.17 25.37
N ILE A 244 16.34 -7.95 25.14
CA ILE A 244 16.03 -9.13 25.96
C ILE A 244 17.12 -10.19 25.81
N LEU A 245 17.64 -10.40 24.60
CA LEU A 245 18.73 -11.35 24.35
C LEU A 245 20.05 -10.87 24.96
N ALA A 246 20.34 -9.56 24.96
CA ALA A 246 21.53 -9.02 25.63
C ALA A 246 21.52 -9.32 27.14
N LEU A 247 20.36 -9.17 27.79
CA LEU A 247 20.18 -9.45 29.22
C LEU A 247 20.20 -10.95 29.57
N ARG A 248 20.02 -11.83 28.58
CA ARG A 248 19.99 -13.29 28.76
C ARG A 248 21.31 -13.85 29.31
N SER A 249 22.43 -13.21 29.01
CA SER A 249 23.75 -13.60 29.53
C SER A 249 23.79 -13.60 31.07
N LYS A 250 23.05 -12.68 31.71
CA LYS A 250 22.97 -12.54 33.17
C LYS A 250 21.78 -13.24 33.78
N TYR A 251 20.66 -13.28 33.05
CA TYR A 251 19.43 -13.95 33.47
C TYR A 251 19.09 -15.05 32.45
N PRO A 252 19.74 -16.23 32.56
CA PRO A 252 19.67 -17.26 31.53
C PRO A 252 18.28 -17.92 31.43
N THR A 253 17.51 -17.91 32.52
CA THR A 253 16.16 -18.47 32.56
C THR A 253 15.10 -17.40 32.30
N LYS A 254 14.01 -17.81 31.66
CA LYS A 254 12.85 -16.96 31.38
C LYS A 254 12.30 -16.36 32.67
N GLU A 255 12.15 -17.17 33.71
CA GLU A 255 11.56 -16.78 34.98
C GLU A 255 12.41 -15.72 35.69
N ALA A 256 13.74 -15.88 35.67
CA ALA A 256 14.66 -14.91 36.26
C ALA A 256 14.60 -13.57 35.52
N LEU A 257 14.59 -13.61 34.18
CA LEU A 257 14.54 -12.39 33.37
C LEU A 257 13.19 -11.69 33.48
N VAL A 258 12.08 -12.43 33.54
CA VAL A 258 10.75 -11.87 33.82
C VAL A 258 10.72 -11.22 35.20
N ALA A 259 11.24 -11.89 36.24
CA ALA A 259 11.29 -11.34 37.60
C ALA A 259 12.12 -10.05 37.66
N TYR A 260 13.25 -10.01 36.94
CA TYR A 260 14.10 -8.82 36.84
C TYR A 260 13.41 -7.64 36.14
N LEU A 261 12.73 -7.91 35.02
CA LEU A 261 12.12 -6.89 34.16
C LEU A 261 10.77 -6.36 34.69
N THR A 262 10.00 -7.18 35.40
CA THR A 262 8.68 -6.82 35.97
C THR A 262 8.68 -5.51 36.77
N PRO A 263 9.59 -5.24 37.72
CA PRO A 263 9.58 -3.99 38.48
C PRO A 263 9.83 -2.75 37.61
N TYR A 264 10.61 -2.85 36.53
CA TYR A 264 10.84 -1.74 35.59
C TYR A 264 9.58 -1.40 34.82
N PHE A 265 8.87 -2.42 34.32
CA PHE A 265 7.61 -2.24 33.62
C PHE A 265 6.52 -1.64 34.53
N GLU A 266 6.39 -2.13 35.76
CA GLU A 266 5.41 -1.60 36.72
C GLU A 266 5.71 -0.15 37.14
N ARG A 267 6.99 0.20 37.30
CA ARG A 267 7.41 1.60 37.54
C ARG A 267 7.13 2.48 36.34
N TRP A 268 7.41 1.99 35.13
CA TRP A 268 7.17 2.72 33.88
C TRP A 268 5.71 3.12 33.72
N LYS A 269 4.77 2.21 33.98
CA LYS A 269 3.32 2.48 33.97
C LYS A 269 2.91 3.60 34.93
N LYS A 270 3.54 3.65 36.11
CA LYS A 270 3.22 4.64 37.16
C LYS A 270 3.82 6.02 36.89
N GLN A 271 4.91 6.09 36.13
CA GLN A 271 5.56 7.36 35.82
C GLN A 271 4.75 8.21 34.83
N ARG A 272 4.90 9.53 34.98
CA ARG A 272 4.29 10.54 34.10
C ARG A 272 5.39 11.29 33.35
N GLY A 273 5.19 11.47 32.05
CA GLY A 273 6.06 12.29 31.23
C GLY A 273 5.87 13.79 31.51
N LYS A 274 6.70 14.63 30.88
CA LYS A 274 6.63 16.11 30.98
C LYS A 274 5.25 16.69 30.66
N ASN A 275 4.47 15.94 29.87
CA ASN A 275 3.11 16.33 29.45
C ASN A 275 2.02 15.86 30.45
N GLY A 276 2.39 15.35 31.62
CA GLY A 276 1.46 14.84 32.64
C GLY A 276 0.79 13.50 32.32
N LYS A 277 0.97 12.98 31.10
CA LYS A 277 0.44 11.67 30.67
C LYS A 277 1.30 10.52 31.19
N HIS A 278 0.66 9.40 31.50
CA HIS A 278 1.35 8.15 31.81
C HIS A 278 2.12 7.62 30.60
N TYR A 279 3.26 7.00 30.83
CA TYR A 279 4.01 6.36 29.75
C TYR A 279 3.23 5.19 29.16
N SER A 280 3.34 5.02 27.84
CA SER A 280 2.68 3.94 27.13
C SER A 280 3.30 2.59 27.49
N PRO A 281 2.50 1.55 27.80
CA PRO A 281 3.00 0.19 28.01
C PRO A 281 3.57 -0.43 26.72
N LEU A 282 3.21 0.12 25.55
CA LEU A 282 3.72 -0.30 24.24
C LEU A 282 5.09 0.31 23.90
N SER A 283 5.61 1.19 24.76
CA SER A 283 6.93 1.78 24.57
C SER A 283 8.03 0.81 25.00
N ILE A 284 9.16 0.83 24.29
CA ILE A 284 10.35 0.06 24.63
C ILE A 284 11.20 0.69 25.74
N GLY A 285 10.91 1.94 26.12
CA GLY A 285 11.78 2.70 27.04
C GLY A 285 11.99 2.07 28.42
N TRP A 286 11.11 1.19 28.88
CA TRP A 286 11.31 0.45 30.14
C TRP A 286 12.33 -0.69 30.00
N LEU A 287 12.50 -1.27 28.81
CA LEU A 287 13.55 -2.25 28.50
C LEU A 287 14.91 -1.57 28.42
N GLU A 288 14.98 -0.42 27.75
CA GLU A 288 16.19 0.42 27.71
C GLU A 288 16.59 0.88 29.12
N TRP A 289 15.61 1.24 29.95
CA TRP A 289 15.85 1.60 31.34
C TRP A 289 16.35 0.42 32.17
N ALA A 290 15.83 -0.79 31.95
CA ALA A 290 16.32 -1.99 32.61
C ALA A 290 17.78 -2.28 32.22
N MET A 291 18.09 -2.26 30.92
CA MET A 291 19.47 -2.45 30.43
C MET A 291 20.44 -1.39 31.00
N ALA A 292 20.02 -0.11 31.04
CA ALA A 292 20.84 0.96 31.61
C ALA A 292 20.98 0.85 33.14
N GLY A 293 19.98 0.29 33.83
CA GLY A 293 20.01 0.04 35.27
C GLY A 293 20.99 -1.08 35.64
N ASP A 294 21.04 -2.13 34.83
CA ASP A 294 22.00 -3.23 34.94
C ASP A 294 23.46 -2.74 34.88
N ASN A 295 23.76 -1.89 33.90
CA ASN A 295 25.09 -1.27 33.76
C ASN A 295 25.49 -0.38 34.96
N ARG A 296 24.52 0.19 35.69
CA ARG A 296 24.81 0.99 36.91
C ARG A 296 25.06 0.12 38.13
N GLN A 297 24.44 -1.05 38.19
CA GLN A 297 24.58 -2.00 39.30
C GLN A 297 25.98 -2.65 39.28
N GLU A 298 26.49 -2.98 38.08
CA GLU A 298 27.88 -3.45 37.91
C GLU A 298 28.93 -2.44 38.39
N VAL A 299 28.75 -1.14 38.09
CA VAL A 299 29.69 -0.10 38.53
C VAL A 299 29.66 0.08 40.05
N GLN A 300 28.50 -0.10 40.68
CA GLN A 300 28.35 -0.02 42.13
C GLN A 300 28.91 -1.26 42.84
N ASP A 301 28.68 -2.46 42.31
CA ASP A 301 29.22 -3.70 42.89
C ASP A 301 30.75 -3.77 42.76
N LEU A 302 31.32 -3.33 41.63
CA LEU A 302 32.78 -3.16 41.49
C LEU A 302 33.34 -2.07 42.44
N SER A 303 32.56 -1.03 42.72
CA SER A 303 32.88 0.00 43.73
C SER A 303 32.81 -0.54 45.17
N ILE A 304 32.03 -1.57 45.44
CA ILE A 304 31.91 -2.19 46.77
C ILE A 304 33.06 -3.19 46.97
N TYR A 305 33.37 -4.01 45.96
CA TYR A 305 34.51 -4.95 46.01
C TYR A 305 35.87 -4.25 46.10
N SER A 306 36.04 -3.07 45.50
CA SER A 306 37.27 -2.28 45.62
C SER A 306 37.48 -1.60 46.98
N ARG A 307 36.45 -1.57 47.85
CA ARG A 307 36.54 -1.06 49.23
C ARG A 307 36.84 -2.14 50.27
N GLN A 308 36.75 -3.43 49.92
CA GLN A 308 37.06 -4.53 50.84
C GLN A 308 38.55 -4.96 50.83
N TRP A 309 39.37 -4.38 49.97
CA TRP A 309 40.82 -4.61 49.90
C TRP A 309 41.65 -3.35 50.19
N ARG A 310 41.19 -2.52 51.13
CA ARG A 310 41.98 -1.46 51.78
C ARG A 310 41.88 -1.59 53.28
#